data_AF-A0AA43FQW6-F1
#
_entry.id   AF-A0AA43FQW6-F1
#
_cell.length_a   1.000
_cell.length_b   1.000
_cell.length_c   1.000
_cell.angle_alpha   90.00
_cell.angle_beta   90.00
_cell.angle_gamma   90.00
#
_symmetry.space_group_name_H-M   'P 1'
#
loop_
_entity.id
_entity.type
_entity.pdbx_description
1 polymer ?
#
loop_
_entity_poly.entity_id
_entity_poly.type
_entity_poly.pdbx_seq_one_letter_code
_entity_poly.pdbx_strand_id
1 'polypeptide(L)'
;MRVLAAALGTLGAVGCATGAPRVGPADIPALEEAVSSRPQDAEARVGLGVALYRADRYVDAVRVLDGAVERGIRTGAAYLHLGLSYEALELWAQARAAYGMYLEVGRSDPLKDELRHRMDLMARRELRARAREAVAGERDAGAAPPTPRSLAVFPFGFHSDREDLEPLVYALADMMTTDFGLSGAVTVLERARLQSLLDEMSLTEAGYADPRSGARAGRMMRAEHVVQGLITDLGVEHLRLDSDVRSVPAETSVGTLTAEDELANLFDMEKDLVVRTLRDVLRVELTPQEEQAIRENRTDDLMAFLAYGRGLREMDRGDFAAAGASFGAALELDPGYQAAQLAAAEAISLLSASSTGVDDIVEMAEESGEGDDLGERALDRFGAMDGEGRPRGALRGALLRSGNDVVNPTPGAAVVGPGPDTRNPVLEAFGLDDITRVGTGTIRILILNPVGD
;
A
#
# COMPACT_ATOMS: atom_id res chain seq x y z
N MET A 1 -23.79 -71.02 -18.95
CA MET A 1 -24.63 -71.14 -20.16
C MET A 1 -25.42 -69.84 -20.31
N ARG A 2 -25.08 -69.02 -21.34
CA ARG A 2 -25.85 -67.90 -21.95
C ARG A 2 -26.27 -66.72 -21.03
N VAL A 3 -25.62 -65.55 -21.11
CA VAL A 3 -25.82 -64.41 -22.05
C VAL A 3 -27.17 -63.69 -21.87
N LEU A 4 -27.14 -62.43 -21.39
CA LEU A 4 -27.78 -61.28 -22.06
C LEU A 4 -27.32 -59.93 -21.47
N ALA A 5 -27.05 -59.00 -22.39
CA ALA A 5 -26.52 -57.65 -22.19
C ALA A 5 -27.63 -56.59 -22.37
N ALA A 6 -27.48 -55.42 -21.73
CA ALA A 6 -28.05 -54.12 -22.13
C ALA A 6 -27.31 -53.01 -21.33
N ALA A 7 -26.40 -52.26 -21.95
CA ALA A 7 -26.59 -50.98 -22.65
C ALA A 7 -26.94 -49.81 -21.69
N LEU A 8 -25.93 -49.04 -21.28
CA LEU A 8 -25.54 -47.70 -21.79
C LEU A 8 -26.53 -46.57 -21.44
N GLY A 9 -26.05 -45.60 -20.65
CA GLY A 9 -26.79 -44.38 -20.33
C GLY A 9 -26.03 -43.45 -19.39
N THR A 10 -24.76 -43.16 -19.68
CA THR A 10 -24.05 -42.04 -19.06
C THR A 10 -24.60 -40.74 -19.67
N LEU A 11 -25.54 -40.09 -18.98
CA LEU A 11 -25.81 -38.66 -19.24
C LEU A 11 -24.63 -37.87 -18.66
N GLY A 12 -23.66 -37.57 -19.51
CA GLY A 12 -22.76 -36.44 -19.29
C GLY A 12 -23.57 -35.17 -19.44
N ALA A 13 -23.86 -34.51 -18.32
CA ALA A 13 -24.24 -33.11 -18.34
C ALA A 13 -22.96 -32.31 -18.63
N VAL A 14 -22.69 -32.09 -19.91
CA VAL A 14 -21.81 -30.99 -20.33
C VAL A 14 -22.60 -29.73 -20.02
N GLY A 15 -22.37 -29.18 -18.83
CA GLY A 15 -22.77 -27.80 -18.54
C GLY A 15 -21.91 -26.89 -19.42
N CYS A 16 -22.43 -26.49 -20.57
CA CYS A 16 -21.92 -25.31 -21.24
C CYS A 16 -22.23 -24.13 -20.31
N ALA A 17 -21.23 -23.69 -19.56
CA ALA A 17 -21.24 -22.34 -18.98
C ALA A 17 -21.23 -21.36 -20.16
N THR A 18 -22.41 -21.01 -20.67
CA THR A 18 -22.56 -19.94 -21.66
C THR A 18 -22.36 -18.61 -20.94
N GLY A 19 -21.11 -18.29 -20.62
CA GLY A 19 -20.71 -16.91 -20.35
C GLY A 19 -20.92 -16.08 -21.62
N ALA A 20 -21.38 -14.84 -21.48
CA ALA A 20 -21.43 -13.90 -22.59
C ALA A 20 -20.03 -13.77 -23.25
N PRO A 21 -19.95 -13.51 -24.57
CA PRO A 21 -18.67 -13.43 -25.28
C PRO A 21 -17.86 -12.20 -24.86
N ARG A 22 -16.93 -12.41 -23.92
CA ARG A 22 -16.04 -11.40 -23.34
C ARG A 22 -15.08 -10.77 -24.36
N VAL A 23 -14.69 -9.51 -24.11
CA VAL A 23 -13.74 -8.75 -24.93
C VAL A 23 -12.32 -9.29 -24.73
N GLY A 24 -11.78 -10.01 -25.70
CA GLY A 24 -10.49 -10.70 -25.57
C GLY A 24 -9.41 -10.21 -26.53
N PRO A 25 -8.21 -10.81 -26.47
CA PRO A 25 -7.12 -10.53 -27.40
C PRO A 25 -7.50 -10.68 -28.89
N ALA A 26 -8.44 -11.58 -29.20
CA ALA A 26 -8.95 -11.78 -30.55
C ALA A 26 -9.71 -10.56 -31.12
N ASP A 27 -10.18 -9.66 -30.26
CA ASP A 27 -11.02 -8.51 -30.63
C ASP A 27 -10.20 -7.25 -30.92
N ILE A 28 -8.90 -7.27 -30.61
CA ILE A 28 -8.00 -6.14 -30.79
C ILE A 28 -8.08 -5.56 -32.21
N PRO A 29 -8.00 -6.36 -33.30
CA PRO A 29 -8.04 -5.79 -34.66
C PRO A 29 -9.35 -5.05 -34.97
N ALA A 30 -10.49 -5.60 -34.53
CA ALA A 30 -11.80 -4.98 -34.73
C ALA A 30 -11.96 -3.70 -33.90
N LEU A 31 -11.44 -3.69 -32.67
CA LEU A 31 -11.44 -2.53 -31.78
C LEU A 31 -10.48 -1.44 -32.26
N GLU A 32 -9.31 -1.79 -32.82
CA GLU A 32 -8.40 -0.85 -33.46
C GLU A 32 -9.05 -0.17 -34.68
N GLU A 33 -9.77 -0.92 -35.52
CA GLU A 33 -10.54 -0.38 -36.64
C GLU A 33 -11.69 0.53 -36.15
N ALA A 34 -12.40 0.11 -35.09
CA ALA A 34 -13.47 0.90 -34.48
C ALA A 34 -12.96 2.25 -33.95
N VAL A 35 -11.83 2.26 -33.24
CA VAL A 35 -11.20 3.48 -32.72
C VAL A 35 -10.65 4.35 -33.84
N SER A 36 -10.11 3.75 -34.90
CA SER A 36 -9.58 4.47 -36.07
C SER A 36 -10.68 5.15 -36.88
N SER A 37 -11.81 4.46 -37.09
CA SER A 37 -12.96 4.97 -37.83
C SER A 37 -13.80 5.97 -37.04
N ARG A 38 -13.89 5.79 -35.70
CA ARG A 38 -14.57 6.72 -34.78
C ARG A 38 -13.67 7.10 -33.61
N PRO A 39 -12.77 8.09 -33.78
CA PRO A 39 -11.89 8.56 -32.71
C PRO A 39 -12.61 9.34 -31.60
N GLN A 40 -13.91 9.22 -31.45
CA GLN A 40 -14.67 9.75 -30.31
C GLN A 40 -15.49 8.66 -29.63
N ASP A 41 -15.48 7.42 -30.15
CA ASP A 41 -16.15 6.30 -29.52
C ASP A 41 -15.41 5.90 -28.24
N ALA A 42 -16.00 6.33 -27.12
CA ALA A 42 -15.46 6.09 -25.81
C ALA A 42 -15.45 4.61 -25.44
N GLU A 43 -16.51 3.89 -25.83
CA GLU A 43 -16.68 2.49 -25.48
C GLU A 43 -15.71 1.61 -26.28
N ALA A 44 -15.50 1.92 -27.56
CA ALA A 44 -14.51 1.23 -28.39
C ALA A 44 -13.08 1.40 -27.85
N ARG A 45 -12.73 2.59 -27.34
CA ARG A 45 -11.42 2.82 -26.72
C ARG A 45 -11.23 2.06 -25.43
N VAL A 46 -12.23 2.10 -24.54
CA VAL A 46 -12.14 1.35 -23.28
C VAL A 46 -12.05 -0.14 -23.58
N GLY A 47 -12.89 -0.66 -24.49
CA GLY A 47 -12.81 -2.04 -24.95
C GLY A 47 -11.44 -2.42 -25.52
N LEU A 48 -10.83 -1.56 -26.35
CA LEU A 48 -9.48 -1.77 -26.86
C LEU A 48 -8.46 -1.86 -25.72
N GLY A 49 -8.55 -0.97 -24.74
CA GLY A 49 -7.69 -0.99 -23.55
C GLY A 49 -7.83 -2.29 -22.73
N VAL A 50 -9.05 -2.76 -22.52
CA VAL A 50 -9.31 -4.05 -21.83
C VAL A 50 -8.75 -5.23 -22.63
N ALA A 51 -8.95 -5.26 -23.94
CA ALA A 51 -8.43 -6.31 -24.81
C ALA A 51 -6.89 -6.35 -24.81
N LEU A 52 -6.24 -5.17 -24.82
CA LEU A 52 -4.78 -5.04 -24.73
C LEU A 52 -4.25 -5.51 -23.38
N TYR A 53 -4.94 -5.17 -22.29
CA TYR A 53 -4.60 -5.66 -20.96
C TYR A 53 -4.65 -7.19 -20.88
N ARG A 54 -5.73 -7.81 -21.37
CA ARG A 54 -5.88 -9.28 -21.43
C ARG A 54 -4.91 -9.97 -22.39
N ALA A 55 -4.25 -9.22 -23.26
CA ALA A 55 -3.20 -9.69 -24.15
C ALA A 55 -1.79 -9.48 -23.58
N ASP A 56 -1.69 -9.11 -22.29
CA ASP A 56 -0.45 -8.74 -21.59
C ASP A 56 0.32 -7.58 -22.25
N ARG A 57 -0.36 -6.77 -23.07
CA ARG A 57 0.18 -5.58 -23.72
C ARG A 57 -0.03 -4.35 -22.84
N TYR A 58 0.48 -4.41 -21.60
CA TYR A 58 0.18 -3.41 -20.56
C TYR A 58 0.56 -1.98 -20.95
N VAL A 59 1.70 -1.77 -21.62
CA VAL A 59 2.11 -0.43 -22.07
C VAL A 59 1.12 0.15 -23.08
N ASP A 60 0.64 -0.67 -24.03
CA ASP A 60 -0.35 -0.23 -25.02
C ASP A 60 -1.72 0.01 -24.35
N ALA A 61 -2.10 -0.86 -23.40
CA ALA A 61 -3.31 -0.69 -22.61
C ALA A 61 -3.29 0.64 -21.85
N VAL A 62 -2.19 0.98 -21.17
CA VAL A 62 -2.00 2.28 -20.50
C VAL A 62 -2.18 3.43 -21.49
N ARG A 63 -1.50 3.41 -22.65
CA ARG A 63 -1.64 4.50 -23.65
C ARG A 63 -3.08 4.71 -24.10
N VAL A 64 -3.80 3.63 -24.37
CA VAL A 64 -5.20 3.70 -24.85
C VAL A 64 -6.14 4.16 -23.74
N LEU A 65 -6.00 3.62 -22.54
CA LEU A 65 -6.87 3.92 -21.40
C LEU A 65 -6.60 5.30 -20.81
N ASP A 66 -5.34 5.69 -20.68
CA ASP A 66 -4.95 7.02 -20.20
C ASP A 66 -5.48 8.10 -21.17
N GLY A 67 -5.24 7.93 -22.48
CA GLY A 67 -5.82 8.80 -23.49
C GLY A 67 -7.35 8.78 -23.54
N ALA A 68 -8.00 7.72 -23.05
CA ALA A 68 -9.47 7.68 -22.92
C ALA A 68 -9.93 8.56 -21.74
N VAL A 69 -9.31 8.42 -20.57
CA VAL A 69 -9.68 9.21 -19.38
C VAL A 69 -9.36 10.70 -19.55
N GLU A 70 -8.31 11.05 -20.30
CA GLU A 70 -7.99 12.44 -20.66
C GLU A 70 -9.08 13.12 -21.49
N ARG A 71 -9.78 12.34 -22.33
CA ARG A 71 -10.91 12.82 -23.15
C ARG A 71 -12.23 12.86 -22.39
N GLY A 72 -12.19 12.66 -21.07
CA GLY A 72 -13.35 12.72 -20.18
C GLY A 72 -14.09 11.40 -20.02
N ILE A 73 -13.55 10.28 -20.51
CA ILE A 73 -14.17 8.95 -20.38
C ILE A 73 -13.92 8.44 -18.96
N ARG A 74 -14.83 8.76 -18.04
CA ARG A 74 -14.73 8.41 -16.61
C ARG A 74 -15.62 7.21 -16.29
N THR A 75 -15.12 6.01 -16.57
CA THR A 75 -15.87 4.75 -16.32
C THR A 75 -15.08 3.83 -15.39
N GLY A 76 -15.79 2.97 -14.64
CA GLY A 76 -15.17 1.96 -13.77
C GLY A 76 -14.20 1.07 -14.54
N ALA A 77 -14.65 0.46 -15.64
CA ALA A 77 -13.80 -0.37 -16.52
C ALA A 77 -12.49 0.32 -16.93
N ALA A 78 -12.56 1.60 -17.32
CA ALA A 78 -11.37 2.34 -17.74
C ALA A 78 -10.35 2.48 -16.60
N TYR A 79 -10.79 2.91 -15.41
CA TYR A 79 -9.90 3.11 -14.27
C TYR A 79 -9.42 1.80 -13.65
N LEU A 80 -10.26 0.75 -13.64
CA LEU A 80 -9.88 -0.58 -13.17
C LEU A 80 -8.73 -1.14 -14.01
N HIS A 81 -8.93 -1.26 -15.33
CA HIS A 81 -7.92 -1.82 -16.21
C HIS A 81 -6.69 -0.92 -16.38
N LEU A 82 -6.85 0.40 -16.21
CA LEU A 82 -5.71 1.31 -16.13
C LEU A 82 -4.88 1.05 -14.88
N GLY A 83 -5.54 0.88 -13.72
CA GLY A 83 -4.87 0.52 -12.46
C GLY A 83 -4.18 -0.84 -12.52
N LEU A 84 -4.84 -1.86 -13.06
CA LEU A 84 -4.26 -3.20 -13.25
C LEU A 84 -3.07 -3.17 -14.23
N SER A 85 -3.15 -2.38 -15.31
CA SER A 85 -2.04 -2.23 -16.25
C SER A 85 -0.85 -1.50 -15.61
N TYR A 86 -1.09 -0.46 -14.80
CA TYR A 86 -0.04 0.19 -14.03
C TYR A 86 0.57 -0.75 -12.98
N GLU A 87 -0.23 -1.57 -12.32
CA GLU A 87 0.25 -2.55 -11.36
C GLU A 87 1.17 -3.58 -12.03
N ALA A 88 0.77 -4.11 -13.18
CA ALA A 88 1.58 -5.07 -13.95
C ALA A 88 2.92 -4.48 -14.43
N LEU A 89 3.00 -3.16 -14.57
CA LEU A 89 4.22 -2.42 -14.90
C LEU A 89 5.01 -1.96 -13.65
N GLU A 90 4.58 -2.36 -12.45
CA GLU A 90 5.15 -1.93 -11.17
C GLU A 90 5.12 -0.41 -10.94
N LEU A 91 4.21 0.29 -11.62
CA LEU A 91 3.96 1.72 -11.48
C LEU A 91 2.99 1.97 -10.32
N TRP A 92 3.45 1.66 -9.10
CA TRP A 92 2.61 1.56 -7.89
C TRP A 92 1.82 2.84 -7.58
N ALA A 93 2.43 4.02 -7.73
CA ALA A 93 1.77 5.29 -7.45
C ALA A 93 0.62 5.57 -8.45
N GLN A 94 0.85 5.28 -9.74
CA GLN A 94 -0.13 5.44 -10.81
C GLN A 94 -1.25 4.40 -10.69
N ALA A 95 -0.93 3.16 -10.31
CA ALA A 95 -1.90 2.11 -10.03
C ALA A 95 -2.87 2.54 -8.91
N ARG A 96 -2.32 3.02 -7.79
CA ARG A 96 -3.12 3.56 -6.67
C ARG A 96 -3.98 4.75 -7.08
N ALA A 97 -3.45 5.66 -7.89
CA ALA A 97 -4.23 6.81 -8.39
C ALA A 97 -5.41 6.35 -9.27
N ALA A 98 -5.19 5.39 -10.17
CA ALA A 98 -6.25 4.83 -11.02
C ALA A 98 -7.30 4.07 -10.20
N TYR A 99 -6.90 3.25 -9.22
CA TYR A 99 -7.83 2.61 -8.30
C TYR A 99 -8.60 3.62 -7.45
N GLY A 100 -7.97 4.68 -6.98
CA GLY A 100 -8.66 5.78 -6.31
C GLY A 100 -9.77 6.39 -7.17
N MET A 101 -9.51 6.58 -8.47
CA MET A 101 -10.54 7.04 -9.41
C MET A 101 -11.65 6.01 -9.63
N TYR A 102 -11.34 4.71 -9.58
CA TYR A 102 -12.36 3.66 -9.58
C TYR A 102 -13.27 3.76 -8.36
N LEU A 103 -12.74 4.02 -7.15
CA LEU A 103 -13.57 4.16 -5.94
C LEU A 103 -14.64 5.26 -6.10
N GLU A 104 -14.33 6.32 -6.86
CA GLU A 104 -15.23 7.43 -7.14
C GLU A 104 -16.32 7.11 -8.19
N VAL A 105 -16.01 6.34 -9.24
CA VAL A 105 -16.92 6.16 -10.40
C VAL A 105 -17.44 4.75 -10.60
N GLY A 106 -16.83 3.75 -9.95
CA GLY A 106 -17.26 2.35 -9.98
C GLY A 106 -18.58 2.17 -9.22
N ARG A 107 -19.29 1.09 -9.52
CA ARG A 107 -20.62 0.76 -9.00
C ARG A 107 -20.60 -0.48 -8.09
N SER A 108 -19.58 -1.32 -8.21
CA SER A 108 -19.42 -2.54 -7.41
C SER A 108 -18.79 -2.24 -6.05
N ASP A 109 -19.61 -2.23 -5.00
CA ASP A 109 -19.12 -2.05 -3.63
C ASP A 109 -18.13 -3.15 -3.20
N PRO A 110 -18.35 -4.45 -3.48
CA PRO A 110 -17.36 -5.49 -3.16
C PRO A 110 -16.00 -5.24 -3.83
N LEU A 111 -16.00 -4.77 -5.07
CA LEU A 111 -14.76 -4.45 -5.78
C LEU A 111 -14.12 -3.16 -5.27
N LYS A 112 -14.90 -2.19 -4.79
CA LYS A 112 -14.34 -1.01 -4.09
C LYS A 112 -13.65 -1.41 -2.79
N ASP A 113 -14.25 -2.31 -2.02
CA ASP A 113 -13.66 -2.84 -0.79
C ASP A 113 -12.34 -3.54 -1.09
N GLU A 114 -12.32 -4.44 -2.07
CA GLU A 114 -11.11 -5.14 -2.50
C GLU A 114 -10.02 -4.16 -3.01
N LEU A 115 -10.38 -3.17 -3.81
CA LEU A 115 -9.39 -2.20 -4.30
C LEU A 115 -8.83 -1.30 -3.20
N ARG A 116 -9.56 -1.03 -2.11
CA ARG A 116 -9.00 -0.33 -0.94
C ARG A 116 -7.89 -1.18 -0.30
N HIS A 117 -8.15 -2.46 -0.06
CA HIS A 117 -7.14 -3.39 0.44
C HIS A 117 -5.93 -3.47 -0.49
N ARG A 118 -6.17 -3.60 -1.80
CA ARG A 118 -5.11 -3.66 -2.80
C ARG A 118 -4.25 -2.40 -2.84
N MET A 119 -4.84 -1.23 -2.65
CA MET A 119 -4.10 0.03 -2.58
C MET A 119 -3.13 0.08 -1.39
N ASP A 120 -3.46 -0.53 -0.25
CA ASP A 120 -2.54 -0.64 0.90
C ASP A 120 -1.34 -1.52 0.55
N LEU A 121 -1.57 -2.64 -0.15
CA LEU A 121 -0.48 -3.49 -0.65
C LEU A 121 0.41 -2.73 -1.65
N MET A 122 -0.17 -1.96 -2.57
CA MET A 122 0.60 -1.13 -3.50
C MET A 122 1.39 -0.05 -2.79
N ALA A 123 0.87 0.55 -1.71
CA ALA A 123 1.61 1.52 -0.92
C ALA A 123 2.89 0.91 -0.32
N ARG A 124 2.82 -0.34 0.16
CA ARG A 124 4.00 -1.07 0.65
C ARG A 124 5.00 -1.40 -0.46
N ARG A 125 4.51 -1.82 -1.63
CA ARG A 125 5.39 -2.06 -2.81
C ARG A 125 6.09 -0.78 -3.27
N GLU A 126 5.39 0.35 -3.23
CA GLU A 126 5.93 1.68 -3.52
C GLU A 126 7.07 2.06 -2.55
N LEU A 127 6.89 1.81 -1.24
CA LEU A 127 7.94 2.05 -0.24
C LEU A 127 9.18 1.18 -0.49
N ARG A 128 9.00 -0.10 -0.85
CA ARG A 128 10.12 -1.00 -1.21
C ARG A 128 10.82 -0.58 -2.50
N ALA A 129 10.08 -0.17 -3.52
CA ALA A 129 10.65 0.35 -4.76
C ALA A 129 11.49 1.61 -4.50
N ARG A 130 10.99 2.54 -3.69
CA ARG A 130 11.74 3.74 -3.25
C ARG A 130 12.99 3.38 -2.44
N ALA A 131 12.91 2.36 -1.58
CA ALA A 131 14.06 1.87 -0.85
C ALA A 131 15.15 1.33 -1.80
N ARG A 132 14.77 0.53 -2.80
CA ARG A 132 15.67 0.04 -3.86
C ARG A 132 16.38 1.16 -4.59
N GLU A 133 15.61 2.17 -5.02
CA GLU A 133 16.15 3.35 -5.69
C GLU A 133 17.12 4.13 -4.77
N ALA A 134 16.78 4.29 -3.50
CA ALA A 134 17.63 4.97 -2.52
C ALA A 134 18.96 4.24 -2.27
N VAL A 135 18.94 2.90 -2.20
CA VAL A 135 20.14 2.08 -2.06
C VAL A 135 20.98 2.11 -3.35
N ALA A 136 20.35 2.00 -4.52
CA ALA A 136 21.04 2.07 -5.81
C ALA A 136 21.68 3.45 -6.08
N GLY A 137 20.99 4.52 -5.68
CA GLY A 137 21.40 5.92 -5.79
C GLY A 137 22.21 6.45 -4.61
N GLU A 138 22.71 5.58 -3.72
CA GLU A 138 23.35 6.01 -2.47
C GLU A 138 24.47 7.04 -2.67
N ARG A 139 25.26 6.88 -3.73
CA ARG A 139 26.38 7.78 -4.04
C ARG A 139 25.91 9.23 -4.20
N ASP A 140 24.69 9.42 -4.68
CA ASP A 140 24.06 10.72 -4.90
C ASP A 140 23.18 11.15 -3.72
N ALA A 141 22.72 10.21 -2.87
CA ALA A 141 21.89 10.48 -1.70
C ALA A 141 22.56 11.40 -0.65
N GLY A 142 23.89 11.43 -0.60
CA GLY A 142 24.65 12.34 0.27
C GLY A 142 24.64 13.81 -0.17
N ALA A 143 24.14 14.14 -1.36
CA ALA A 143 24.16 15.51 -1.89
C ALA A 143 22.95 16.36 -1.48
N ALA A 144 21.82 15.72 -1.11
CA ALA A 144 20.62 16.44 -0.70
C ALA A 144 20.68 16.80 0.80
N PRO A 145 20.35 18.04 1.19
CA PRO A 145 20.32 18.40 2.60
C PRO A 145 19.25 17.58 3.35
N PRO A 146 19.48 17.28 4.64
CA PRO A 146 18.49 16.61 5.48
C PRO A 146 17.23 17.46 5.59
N THR A 147 16.10 16.82 5.87
CA THR A 147 14.86 17.51 6.22
C THR A 147 15.03 18.11 7.62
N PRO A 148 14.88 19.43 7.80
CA PRO A 148 15.06 20.05 9.10
C PRO A 148 14.17 19.44 10.18
N ARG A 149 14.73 19.23 11.37
CA ARG A 149 14.11 18.66 12.56
C ARG A 149 13.53 17.26 12.36
N SER A 150 13.98 16.54 11.32
CA SER A 150 13.51 15.18 11.08
C SER A 150 14.26 14.16 11.95
N LEU A 151 13.51 13.18 12.45
CA LEU A 151 13.99 12.16 13.38
C LEU A 151 13.56 10.77 12.90
N ALA A 152 14.49 9.83 12.78
CA ALA A 152 14.17 8.42 12.54
C ALA A 152 14.51 7.60 13.79
N VAL A 153 13.59 6.74 14.24
CA VAL A 153 13.83 5.81 15.34
C VAL A 153 14.07 4.43 14.77
N PHE A 154 15.25 3.88 15.03
CA PHE A 154 15.64 2.56 14.53
C PHE A 154 15.20 1.49 15.50
N PRO A 155 14.95 0.25 15.02
CA PRO A 155 14.74 -0.87 15.93
C PRO A 155 16.00 -1.06 16.78
N PHE A 156 15.81 -1.18 18.09
CA PHE A 156 16.91 -1.29 19.03
C PHE A 156 17.64 -2.62 18.85
N GLY A 157 18.94 -2.64 19.13
CA GLY A 157 19.63 -3.91 19.35
C GLY A 157 19.04 -4.60 20.59
N PHE A 158 19.12 -5.93 20.63
CA PHE A 158 18.70 -6.72 21.78
C PHE A 158 19.81 -7.68 22.18
N HIS A 159 20.20 -7.62 23.45
CA HIS A 159 21.20 -8.50 24.04
C HIS A 159 20.61 -9.22 25.25
N SER A 160 20.11 -10.43 25.02
CA SER A 160 19.63 -11.35 26.05
C SER A 160 19.55 -12.77 25.49
N ASP A 161 19.56 -13.75 26.40
CA ASP A 161 19.20 -15.15 26.11
C ASP A 161 17.68 -15.39 26.15
N ARG A 162 16.89 -14.39 26.58
CA ARG A 162 15.42 -14.42 26.66
C ARG A 162 14.76 -14.03 25.34
N GLU A 163 14.55 -15.02 24.48
CA GLU A 163 13.86 -14.82 23.19
C GLU A 163 12.42 -14.29 23.33
N ASP A 164 11.78 -14.53 24.48
CA ASP A 164 10.42 -14.03 24.75
C ASP A 164 10.33 -12.50 24.85
N LEU A 165 11.47 -11.83 25.09
CA LEU A 165 11.59 -10.38 25.20
C LEU A 165 12.10 -9.70 23.93
N GLU A 166 12.56 -10.45 22.93
CA GLU A 166 12.96 -9.89 21.62
C GLU A 166 11.89 -8.98 20.97
N PRO A 167 10.58 -9.26 21.10
CA PRO A 167 9.53 -8.40 20.56
C PRO A 167 9.57 -6.95 21.07
N LEU A 168 10.22 -6.69 22.21
CA LEU A 168 10.44 -5.34 22.73
C LEU A 168 11.16 -4.43 21.74
N VAL A 169 12.05 -4.99 20.90
CA VAL A 169 12.79 -4.24 19.86
C VAL A 169 11.84 -3.45 18.97
N TYR A 170 10.76 -4.09 18.52
CA TYR A 170 9.82 -3.52 17.58
C TYR A 170 8.80 -2.63 18.29
N ALA A 171 8.29 -3.09 19.44
CA ALA A 171 7.29 -2.37 20.20
C ALA A 171 7.83 -1.06 20.80
N LEU A 172 9.05 -1.06 21.36
CA LEU A 172 9.68 0.15 21.90
C LEU A 172 10.00 1.17 20.80
N ALA A 173 10.54 0.73 19.66
CA ALA A 173 10.82 1.64 18.56
C ALA A 173 9.54 2.29 18.02
N ASP A 174 8.44 1.54 17.93
CA ASP A 174 7.13 2.06 17.51
C ASP A 174 6.52 3.02 18.55
N MET A 175 6.63 2.69 19.83
CA MET A 175 6.19 3.56 20.93
C MET A 175 6.96 4.89 20.94
N MET A 176 8.29 4.83 20.90
CA MET A 176 9.16 6.00 20.83
C MET A 176 8.88 6.85 19.58
N THR A 177 8.69 6.21 18.42
CA THR A 177 8.32 6.89 17.16
C THR A 177 7.07 7.75 17.37
N THR A 178 6.05 7.15 17.98
CA THR A 178 4.78 7.84 18.22
C THR A 178 4.94 8.95 19.26
N ASP A 179 5.70 8.72 20.33
CA ASP A 179 5.86 9.67 21.43
C ASP A 179 6.74 10.87 21.06
N PHE A 180 7.78 10.67 20.25
CA PHE A 180 8.51 11.79 19.65
C PHE A 180 7.58 12.64 18.76
N GLY A 181 6.64 12.01 18.06
CA GLY A 181 5.65 12.66 17.21
C GLY A 181 4.70 13.59 17.99
N LEU A 182 4.43 13.29 19.27
CA LEU A 182 3.55 14.11 20.12
C LEU A 182 4.15 15.47 20.48
N SER A 183 5.47 15.63 20.40
CA SER A 183 6.14 16.89 20.76
C SER A 183 5.86 18.05 19.81
N GLY A 184 5.36 17.77 18.59
CA GLY A 184 5.22 18.77 17.51
C GLY A 184 6.53 19.42 17.04
N ALA A 185 7.63 19.14 17.73
CA ALA A 185 8.91 19.79 17.60
C ALA A 185 9.87 19.01 16.69
N VAL A 186 9.62 17.74 16.43
CA VAL A 186 10.37 16.94 15.47
C VAL A 186 9.43 16.35 14.43
N THR A 187 9.91 16.20 13.20
CA THR A 187 9.19 15.47 12.15
C THR A 187 9.66 14.03 12.16
N VAL A 188 8.91 13.16 12.83
CA VAL A 188 9.26 11.75 12.89
C VAL A 188 9.02 11.09 11.54
N LEU A 189 10.03 10.36 11.05
CA LEU A 189 9.93 9.64 9.79
C LEU A 189 9.15 8.33 9.97
N GLU A 190 8.37 7.97 8.96
CA GLU A 190 7.52 6.78 8.98
C GLU A 190 8.33 5.49 9.18
N ARG A 191 7.91 4.69 10.17
CA ARG A 191 8.51 3.38 10.49
C ARG A 191 8.55 2.43 9.29
N ALA A 192 7.45 2.29 8.56
CA ALA A 192 7.35 1.38 7.41
C ALA A 192 8.36 1.74 6.29
N ARG A 193 8.64 3.03 6.11
CA ARG A 193 9.64 3.51 5.15
C ARG A 193 11.06 3.18 5.62
N LEU A 194 11.36 3.38 6.90
CA LEU A 194 12.64 2.97 7.48
C LEU A 194 12.84 1.45 7.35
N GLN A 195 11.83 0.66 7.72
CA GLN A 195 11.91 -0.80 7.63
C GLN A 195 12.16 -1.27 6.19
N SER A 196 11.42 -0.73 5.21
CA SER A 196 11.62 -1.06 3.79
C SER A 196 13.06 -0.76 3.32
N LEU A 197 13.66 0.32 3.84
CA LEU A 197 15.05 0.67 3.55
C LEU A 197 16.04 -0.30 4.21
N LEU A 198 15.83 -0.61 5.48
CA LEU A 198 16.69 -1.56 6.22
C LEU A 198 16.65 -2.96 5.59
N ASP A 199 15.46 -3.42 5.18
CA ASP A 199 15.29 -4.70 4.48
C ASP A 199 16.11 -4.71 3.17
N GLU A 200 15.99 -3.67 2.35
CA GLU A 200 16.72 -3.56 1.09
C GLU A 200 18.25 -3.47 1.28
N MET A 201 18.70 -2.73 2.30
CA MET A 201 20.11 -2.69 2.68
C MET A 201 20.61 -4.07 3.14
N SER A 202 19.80 -4.84 3.87
CA SER A 202 20.17 -6.18 4.34
C SER A 202 20.24 -7.24 3.22
N LEU A 203 19.47 -7.06 2.15
CA LEU A 203 19.52 -7.93 0.97
C LEU A 203 20.78 -7.67 0.11
N THR A 204 21.31 -6.45 0.16
CA THR A 204 22.49 -6.03 -0.61
C THR A 204 23.80 -6.18 0.17
N GLU A 205 23.78 -6.06 1.50
CA GLU A 205 24.93 -6.25 2.38
C GLU A 205 24.63 -7.29 3.48
N ALA A 206 25.55 -8.25 3.68
CA ALA A 206 25.42 -9.23 4.75
C ALA A 206 25.56 -8.59 6.14
N GLY A 207 24.42 -8.25 6.77
CA GLY A 207 24.29 -8.19 8.23
C GLY A 207 23.89 -6.84 8.84
N TYR A 208 22.79 -6.88 9.60
CA TYR A 208 22.14 -5.83 10.41
C TYR A 208 23.01 -5.19 11.53
N ALA A 209 24.26 -5.61 11.71
CA ALA A 209 24.99 -5.47 12.99
C ALA A 209 26.07 -4.36 13.04
N ASP A 210 26.19 -3.47 12.06
CA ASP A 210 27.14 -2.36 12.11
C ASP A 210 26.46 -1.03 12.51
N PRO A 211 26.90 -0.34 13.58
CA PRO A 211 26.50 1.03 13.88
C PRO A 211 26.66 2.04 12.73
N ARG A 212 27.45 1.72 11.69
CA ARG A 212 27.55 2.49 10.44
C ARG A 212 26.26 2.46 9.60
N SER A 213 25.41 1.46 9.79
CA SER A 213 24.13 1.31 9.09
C SER A 213 23.15 2.42 9.43
N GLY A 214 23.15 2.93 10.68
CA GLY A 214 22.25 3.98 11.14
C GLY A 214 22.46 5.32 10.45
N ALA A 215 23.71 5.80 10.37
CA ALA A 215 24.04 7.04 9.67
C ALA A 215 23.80 6.94 8.16
N ARG A 216 24.11 5.77 7.57
CA ARG A 216 23.90 5.46 6.15
C ARG A 216 22.41 5.50 5.79
N ALA A 217 21.58 4.73 6.50
CA ALA A 217 20.14 4.73 6.33
C ALA A 217 19.53 6.11 6.62
N GLY A 218 20.01 6.80 7.66
CA GLY A 218 19.62 8.18 7.97
C GLY A 218 19.82 9.16 6.80
N ARG A 219 20.95 9.08 6.09
CA ARG A 219 21.22 9.91 4.89
C ARG A 219 20.25 9.62 3.75
N MET A 220 20.03 8.34 3.43
CA MET A 220 19.08 7.93 2.39
C MET A 220 17.64 8.37 2.72
N MET A 221 17.29 8.38 4.00
CA MET A 221 16.00 8.86 4.50
C MET A 221 15.92 10.38 4.61
N ARG A 222 17.05 11.08 4.43
CA ARG A 222 17.21 12.52 4.67
C ARG A 222 16.80 12.92 6.10
N ALA A 223 17.01 12.02 7.05
CA ALA A 223 16.86 12.31 8.47
C ALA A 223 17.93 13.32 8.91
N GLU A 224 17.59 14.27 9.77
CA GLU A 224 18.59 15.10 10.43
C GLU A 224 19.21 14.35 11.61
N HIS A 225 18.37 13.61 12.33
CA HIS A 225 18.74 12.83 13.50
C HIS A 225 18.26 11.39 13.39
N VAL A 226 19.05 10.48 13.93
CA VAL A 226 18.70 9.06 14.11
C VAL A 226 18.78 8.72 15.58
N VAL A 227 17.72 8.13 16.13
CA VAL A 227 17.71 7.48 17.45
C VAL A 227 17.94 5.99 17.22
N GLN A 228 18.95 5.47 17.91
CA GLN A 228 19.24 4.04 17.95
C GLN A 228 19.60 3.66 19.38
N GLY A 229 19.53 2.37 19.69
CA GLY A 229 19.81 1.95 21.04
C GLY A 229 20.03 0.46 21.18
N LEU A 230 20.25 0.05 22.43
CA LEU A 230 20.46 -1.32 22.84
C LEU A 230 19.62 -1.61 24.08
N ILE A 231 18.88 -2.70 24.02
CA ILE A 231 18.17 -3.29 25.15
C ILE A 231 19.05 -4.41 25.69
N THR A 232 19.42 -4.32 26.97
CA THR A 232 20.21 -5.34 27.66
C THR A 232 19.39 -5.91 28.81
N ASP A 233 19.20 -7.22 28.81
CA ASP A 233 18.67 -7.94 29.97
C ASP A 233 19.78 -8.14 30.99
N LEU A 234 19.60 -7.58 32.19
CA LEU A 234 20.59 -7.65 33.27
C LEU A 234 20.32 -8.84 34.21
N GLY A 235 19.28 -9.64 33.93
CA GLY A 235 18.79 -10.67 34.83
C GLY A 235 18.01 -10.07 36.01
N VAL A 236 17.42 -10.95 36.83
CA VAL A 236 16.63 -10.55 38.02
C VAL A 236 15.49 -9.57 37.67
N GLU A 237 14.85 -9.78 36.50
CA GLU A 237 13.78 -8.90 36.00
C GLU A 237 14.22 -7.44 35.76
N HIS A 238 15.51 -7.13 35.69
CA HIS A 238 16.01 -5.80 35.35
C HIS A 238 16.36 -5.67 33.87
N LEU A 239 16.03 -4.51 33.31
CA LEU A 239 16.32 -4.14 31.94
C LEU A 239 17.11 -2.84 31.91
N ARG A 240 18.06 -2.76 31.00
CA ARG A 240 18.77 -1.52 30.67
C ARG A 240 18.49 -1.12 29.24
N LEU A 241 18.08 0.13 29.05
CA LEU A 241 17.83 0.78 27.78
C LEU A 241 18.90 1.85 27.55
N ASP A 242 19.79 1.62 26.59
CA ASP A 242 20.73 2.62 26.11
C ASP A 242 20.21 3.24 24.82
N SER A 243 20.25 4.57 24.72
CA SER A 243 19.83 5.33 23.53
C SER A 243 20.92 6.32 23.11
N ASP A 244 21.23 6.37 21.83
CA ASP A 244 22.16 7.30 21.18
C ASP A 244 21.42 8.08 20.10
N VAL A 245 21.44 9.40 20.21
CA VAL A 245 20.94 10.30 19.17
C VAL A 245 22.11 10.74 18.32
N ARG A 246 22.08 10.43 17.03
CA ARG A 246 23.15 10.77 16.09
C ARG A 246 22.70 11.83 15.11
N SER A 247 23.58 12.79 14.84
CA SER A 247 23.44 13.72 13.74
C SER A 247 23.85 13.03 12.45
N VAL A 248 22.93 12.95 11.50
CA VAL A 248 23.21 12.35 10.18
C VAL A 248 24.19 13.21 9.37
N PRO A 249 24.09 14.56 9.33
CA PRO A 249 25.05 15.40 8.61
C PRO A 249 26.46 15.40 9.23
N ALA A 250 26.55 15.37 10.56
CA ALA A 250 27.85 15.42 11.25
C ALA A 250 28.46 14.03 11.45
N GLU A 251 27.68 12.96 11.26
CA GLU A 251 28.04 11.56 11.53
C GLU A 251 28.49 11.28 12.99
N THR A 252 28.17 12.18 13.91
CA THR A 252 28.54 12.12 15.33
C THR A 252 27.34 11.89 16.23
N SER A 253 27.60 11.31 17.42
CA SER A 253 26.63 11.32 18.51
C SER A 253 26.41 12.75 19.01
N VAL A 254 25.15 13.14 19.18
CA VAL A 254 24.69 14.40 19.79
C VAL A 254 24.51 14.21 21.29
N GLY A 255 24.10 13.02 21.72
CA GLY A 255 23.98 12.66 23.13
C GLY A 255 23.55 11.22 23.31
N THR A 256 23.97 10.65 24.43
CA THR A 256 23.63 9.29 24.86
C THR A 256 22.88 9.34 26.18
N LEU A 257 21.87 8.51 26.32
CA LEU A 257 21.05 8.37 27.52
C LEU A 257 20.97 6.89 27.91
N THR A 258 20.85 6.65 29.20
CA THR A 258 20.60 5.32 29.76
C THR A 258 19.43 5.42 30.73
N ALA A 259 18.57 4.41 30.70
CA ALA A 259 17.58 4.09 31.73
C ALA A 259 17.76 2.63 32.15
N GLU A 260 17.68 2.35 33.43
CA GLU A 260 17.85 1.01 33.99
C GLU A 260 16.91 0.86 35.18
N ASP A 261 16.03 -0.13 35.12
CA ASP A 261 15.02 -0.38 36.14
C ASP A 261 14.49 -1.83 36.00
N GLU A 262 13.54 -2.21 36.84
CA GLU A 262 12.75 -3.43 36.70
C GLU A 262 11.94 -3.40 35.39
N LEU A 263 11.74 -4.57 34.79
CA LEU A 263 10.94 -4.77 33.57
C LEU A 263 9.50 -4.29 33.75
N ALA A 264 8.97 -4.33 34.97
CA ALA A 264 7.66 -3.78 35.32
C ALA A 264 7.57 -2.25 35.06
N ASN A 265 8.69 -1.53 35.15
CA ASN A 265 8.78 -0.09 34.94
C ASN A 265 9.18 0.27 33.49
N LEU A 266 9.05 -0.67 32.55
CA LEU A 266 9.46 -0.50 31.14
C LEU A 266 8.89 0.76 30.50
N PHE A 267 7.58 1.00 30.67
CA PHE A 267 6.91 2.13 30.06
C PHE A 267 7.46 3.45 30.60
N ASP A 268 7.60 3.57 31.93
CA ASP A 268 8.16 4.77 32.58
C ASP A 268 9.60 5.04 32.13
N MET A 269 10.42 4.00 32.01
CA MET A 269 11.79 4.12 31.47
C MET A 269 11.79 4.70 30.06
N GLU A 270 10.89 4.24 29.19
CA GLU A 270 10.78 4.73 27.82
C GLU A 270 10.28 6.19 27.80
N LYS A 271 9.26 6.54 28.60
CA LYS A 271 8.77 7.93 28.72
C LYS A 271 9.87 8.89 29.13
N ASP A 272 10.65 8.51 30.14
CA ASP A 272 11.76 9.32 30.63
C ASP A 272 12.88 9.45 29.59
N LEU A 273 13.18 8.38 28.83
CA LEU A 273 14.12 8.46 27.71
C LEU A 273 13.64 9.42 26.62
N VAL A 274 12.36 9.38 26.22
CA VAL A 274 11.81 10.29 25.20
C VAL A 274 11.86 11.74 25.68
N VAL A 275 11.40 12.03 26.89
CA VAL A 275 11.39 13.40 27.45
C VAL A 275 12.81 13.95 27.58
N ARG A 276 13.75 13.15 28.11
CA ARG A 276 15.17 13.55 28.23
C ARG A 276 15.83 13.70 26.87
N THR A 277 15.50 12.85 25.90
CA THR A 277 16.00 12.99 24.53
C THR A 277 15.60 14.33 23.94
N LEU A 278 14.32 14.70 24.07
CA LEU A 278 13.81 15.98 23.56
C LEU A 278 14.45 17.18 24.26
N ARG A 279 14.50 17.18 25.60
CA ARG A 279 15.00 18.32 26.39
C ARG A 279 16.51 18.44 26.46
N ASP A 280 17.20 17.37 26.80
CA ASP A 280 18.61 17.39 27.17
C ASP A 280 19.51 17.23 25.95
N VAL A 281 19.08 16.43 24.97
CA VAL A 281 19.87 16.10 23.78
C VAL A 281 19.49 16.99 22.60
N LEU A 282 18.22 17.01 22.20
CA LEU A 282 17.73 17.79 21.06
C LEU A 282 17.44 19.26 21.40
N ARG A 283 17.52 19.63 22.69
CA ARG A 283 17.31 21.02 23.18
C ARG A 283 15.97 21.61 22.74
N VAL A 284 14.93 20.78 22.76
CA VAL A 284 13.54 21.15 22.49
C VAL A 284 12.85 21.54 23.79
N GLU A 285 12.15 22.68 23.77
CA GLU A 285 11.24 23.05 24.84
C GLU A 285 9.89 22.34 24.63
N LEU A 286 9.47 21.56 25.62
CA LEU A 286 8.15 20.90 25.64
C LEU A 286 7.19 21.72 26.47
N THR A 287 6.00 21.97 25.94
CA THR A 287 4.88 22.49 26.72
C THR A 287 4.43 21.46 27.76
N PRO A 288 3.77 21.90 28.86
CA PRO A 288 3.22 20.96 29.83
C PRO A 288 2.21 19.96 29.24
N GLN A 289 1.47 20.37 28.20
CA GLN A 289 0.51 19.51 27.52
C GLN A 289 1.20 18.44 26.67
N GLU A 290 2.25 18.81 25.91
CA GLU A 290 3.03 17.85 25.12
C GLU A 290 3.73 16.83 26.02
N GLU A 291 4.35 17.29 27.12
CA GLU A 291 4.99 16.36 28.08
C GLU A 291 3.97 15.42 28.72
N GLN A 292 2.80 15.93 29.12
CA GLN A 292 1.74 15.09 29.68
C GLN A 292 1.25 14.04 28.66
N ALA A 293 1.04 14.44 27.41
CA ALA A 293 0.64 13.52 26.34
C ALA A 293 1.71 12.44 26.08
N ILE A 294 2.99 12.80 26.14
CA ILE A 294 4.09 11.83 26.04
C ILE A 294 4.03 10.86 27.23
N ARG A 295 3.84 11.34 28.45
CA ARG A 295 3.83 10.53 29.67
C ARG A 295 2.62 9.59 29.81
N GLU A 296 1.58 9.77 29.00
CA GLU A 296 0.43 8.87 28.99
C GLU A 296 0.79 7.53 28.32
N ASN A 297 0.60 6.43 29.06
CA ASN A 297 0.78 5.08 28.53
C ASN A 297 -0.42 4.68 27.66
N ARG A 298 -0.14 4.01 26.55
CA ARG A 298 -1.18 3.50 25.62
C ARG A 298 -1.61 2.07 25.92
N THR A 299 -0.84 1.38 26.75
CA THR A 299 -1.12 0.09 27.38
C THR A 299 -0.29 0.00 28.65
N ASP A 300 -0.81 -0.61 29.70
CA ASP A 300 -0.08 -0.92 30.94
C ASP A 300 0.16 -2.44 31.07
N ASP A 301 -0.24 -3.23 30.07
CA ASP A 301 -0.07 -4.68 30.06
C ASP A 301 1.17 -5.06 29.22
N LEU A 302 2.23 -5.49 29.91
CA LEU A 302 3.49 -5.91 29.27
C LEU A 302 3.30 -7.08 28.30
N MET A 303 2.38 -8.00 28.59
CA MET A 303 2.14 -9.15 27.72
C MET A 303 1.40 -8.74 26.45
N ALA A 304 0.46 -7.79 26.54
CA ALA A 304 -0.17 -7.17 25.39
C ALA A 304 0.87 -6.42 24.52
N PHE A 305 1.78 -5.69 25.16
CA PHE A 305 2.87 -4.98 24.48
C PHE A 305 3.84 -5.93 23.76
N LEU A 306 4.22 -7.05 24.39
CA LEU A 306 5.04 -8.09 23.75
C LEU A 306 4.31 -8.76 22.59
N ALA A 307 3.00 -9.02 22.71
CA ALA A 307 2.18 -9.56 21.62
C ALA A 307 2.08 -8.59 20.44
N TYR A 308 1.92 -7.30 20.72
CA TYR A 308 1.97 -6.23 19.72
C TYR A 308 3.32 -6.18 19.01
N GLY A 309 4.43 -6.23 19.75
CA GLY A 309 5.78 -6.29 19.18
C GLY A 309 6.00 -7.49 18.26
N ARG A 310 5.47 -8.67 18.62
CA ARG A 310 5.49 -9.86 17.75
C ARG A 310 4.71 -9.60 16.46
N GLY A 311 3.53 -8.99 16.58
CA GLY A 311 2.71 -8.62 15.42
C GLY A 311 3.44 -7.68 14.46
N LEU A 312 4.10 -6.65 14.98
CA LEU A 312 4.93 -5.73 14.18
C LEU A 312 6.08 -6.47 13.46
N ARG A 313 6.76 -7.40 14.15
CA ARG A 313 7.83 -8.21 13.58
C ARG A 313 7.34 -9.07 12.41
N GLU A 314 6.19 -9.75 12.55
CA GLU A 314 5.63 -10.55 11.46
C GLU A 314 5.10 -9.68 10.31
N MET A 315 4.52 -8.54 10.64
CA MET A 315 4.04 -7.55 9.67
C MET A 315 5.17 -7.03 8.76
N ASP A 316 6.35 -6.81 9.33
CA ASP A 316 7.54 -6.40 8.58
C ASP A 316 8.05 -7.52 7.66
N ARG A 317 8.00 -8.78 8.14
CA ARG A 317 8.34 -9.97 7.35
C ARG A 317 7.33 -10.27 6.24
N GLY A 318 6.18 -9.59 6.23
CA GLY A 318 5.10 -9.80 5.28
C GLY A 318 4.21 -11.01 5.60
N ASP A 319 4.34 -11.59 6.79
CA ASP A 319 3.43 -12.63 7.28
C ASP A 319 2.21 -11.96 7.95
N PHE A 320 1.29 -11.49 7.12
CA PHE A 320 0.11 -10.73 7.57
C PHE A 320 -0.86 -11.59 8.41
N ALA A 321 -0.88 -12.90 8.17
CA ALA A 321 -1.70 -13.83 8.95
C ALA A 321 -1.16 -13.99 10.38
N ALA A 322 0.15 -14.23 10.53
CA ALA A 322 0.80 -14.31 11.84
C ALA A 322 0.79 -12.96 12.58
N ALA A 323 0.94 -11.85 11.84
CA ALA A 323 0.79 -10.50 12.38
C ALA A 323 -0.60 -10.28 12.98
N GLY A 324 -1.65 -10.56 12.20
CA GLY A 324 -3.05 -10.44 12.64
C GLY A 324 -3.35 -11.28 13.88
N ALA A 325 -2.85 -12.52 13.95
CA ALA A 325 -3.00 -13.37 15.12
C ALA A 325 -2.30 -12.79 16.37
N SER A 326 -1.11 -12.24 16.21
CA SER A 326 -0.35 -11.62 17.32
C SER A 326 -1.00 -10.33 17.82
N PHE A 327 -1.52 -9.50 16.92
CA PHE A 327 -2.30 -8.31 17.31
C PHE A 327 -3.62 -8.71 17.97
N GLY A 328 -4.29 -9.76 17.50
CA GLY A 328 -5.46 -10.35 18.16
C GLY A 328 -5.16 -10.76 19.61
N ALA A 329 -4.04 -11.44 19.84
CA ALA A 329 -3.61 -11.80 21.19
C ALA A 329 -3.32 -10.58 22.08
N ALA A 330 -2.78 -9.49 21.53
CA ALA A 330 -2.63 -8.23 22.26
C ALA A 330 -3.98 -7.65 22.69
N LEU A 331 -4.98 -7.70 21.80
CA LEU A 331 -6.33 -7.18 22.06
C LEU A 331 -7.17 -8.06 23.00
N GLU A 332 -6.85 -9.35 23.11
CA GLU A 332 -7.44 -10.24 24.13
C GLU A 332 -6.98 -9.87 25.55
N LEU A 333 -5.72 -9.43 25.68
CA LEU A 333 -5.12 -9.01 26.95
C LEU A 333 -5.51 -7.58 27.31
N ASP A 334 -5.44 -6.66 26.33
CA ASP A 334 -5.84 -5.26 26.47
C ASP A 334 -6.75 -4.82 25.30
N PRO A 335 -8.08 -4.94 25.46
CA PRO A 335 -9.04 -4.51 24.44
C PRO A 335 -8.98 -3.02 24.12
N GLY A 336 -8.43 -2.19 25.02
CA GLY A 336 -8.29 -0.74 24.85
C GLY A 336 -7.05 -0.32 24.07
N TYR A 337 -6.16 -1.27 23.72
CA TYR A 337 -4.88 -0.95 23.09
C TYR A 337 -5.04 -0.50 21.63
N GLN A 338 -5.23 0.81 21.43
CA GLN A 338 -5.55 1.41 20.13
C GLN A 338 -4.51 1.11 19.05
N ALA A 339 -3.22 1.09 19.38
CA ALA A 339 -2.16 0.79 18.42
C ALA A 339 -2.30 -0.65 17.87
N ALA A 340 -2.63 -1.63 18.73
CA ALA A 340 -2.90 -2.99 18.31
C ALA A 340 -4.18 -3.11 17.46
N GLN A 341 -5.21 -2.30 17.72
CA GLN A 341 -6.43 -2.27 16.90
C GLN A 341 -6.13 -1.80 15.47
N LEU A 342 -5.38 -0.70 15.34
CA LEU A 342 -5.00 -0.15 14.04
C LEU A 342 -4.09 -1.12 13.28
N ALA A 343 -3.10 -1.70 13.94
CA ALA A 343 -2.19 -2.65 13.32
C ALA A 343 -2.89 -3.97 12.92
N ALA A 344 -3.86 -4.44 13.71
CA ALA A 344 -4.71 -5.58 13.34
C ALA A 344 -5.54 -5.30 12.08
N ALA A 345 -6.16 -4.12 12.00
CA ALA A 345 -6.94 -3.72 10.83
C ALA A 345 -6.06 -3.64 9.57
N GLU A 346 -4.86 -3.07 9.69
CA GLU A 346 -3.89 -3.04 8.59
C GLU A 346 -3.46 -4.45 8.17
N ALA A 347 -3.16 -5.34 9.13
CA ALA A 347 -2.75 -6.71 8.84
C ALA A 347 -3.85 -7.49 8.11
N ILE A 348 -5.12 -7.32 8.50
CA ILE A 348 -6.26 -7.91 7.81
C ILE A 348 -6.39 -7.34 6.39
N SER A 349 -6.27 -6.02 6.22
CA SER A 349 -6.33 -5.36 4.91
C SER A 349 -5.28 -5.93 3.95
N LEU A 350 -4.03 -6.07 4.42
CA LEU A 350 -2.93 -6.61 3.63
C LEU A 350 -3.05 -8.10 3.38
N LEU A 351 -3.57 -8.87 4.35
CA LEU A 351 -3.83 -10.29 4.17
C LEU A 351 -4.84 -10.50 3.03
N SER A 352 -5.99 -9.81 3.09
CA SER A 352 -7.00 -9.84 2.03
C SER A 352 -6.39 -9.50 0.67
N ALA A 353 -5.70 -8.36 0.56
CA ALA A 353 -5.06 -7.91 -0.67
C ALA A 353 -4.01 -8.89 -1.22
N SER A 354 -3.26 -9.56 -0.34
CA SER A 354 -2.22 -10.51 -0.73
C SER A 354 -2.79 -11.87 -1.15
N SER A 355 -3.99 -12.21 -0.66
CA SER A 355 -4.69 -13.44 -0.99
C SER A 355 -5.53 -13.34 -2.27
N THR A 356 -5.90 -12.12 -2.68
CA THR A 356 -6.67 -11.86 -3.89
C THR A 356 -5.76 -11.59 -5.09
N GLY A 357 -5.82 -12.47 -6.08
CA GLY A 357 -5.12 -12.34 -7.34
C GLY A 357 -5.69 -11.22 -8.22
N VAL A 358 -4.91 -10.82 -9.22
CA VAL A 358 -5.37 -9.92 -10.28
C VAL A 358 -6.56 -10.52 -11.05
N ASP A 359 -6.52 -11.84 -11.27
CA ASP A 359 -7.59 -12.56 -11.97
C ASP A 359 -8.91 -12.56 -11.19
N ASP A 360 -8.84 -12.72 -9.86
CA ASP A 360 -10.03 -12.65 -8.99
C ASP A 360 -10.69 -11.25 -9.06
N ILE A 361 -9.88 -10.19 -9.14
CA ILE A 361 -10.37 -8.81 -9.27
C ILE A 361 -11.07 -8.58 -10.62
N VAL A 362 -10.49 -9.13 -11.69
CA VAL A 362 -11.11 -9.08 -13.02
C VAL A 362 -12.43 -9.86 -13.01
N GLU A 363 -12.46 -11.04 -12.38
CA GLU A 363 -13.68 -11.84 -12.22
C GLU A 363 -14.76 -11.08 -11.42
N MET A 364 -14.43 -10.46 -10.29
CA MET A 364 -15.35 -9.62 -9.52
C MET A 364 -15.93 -8.45 -10.35
N ALA A 365 -15.11 -7.84 -11.21
CA ALA A 365 -15.55 -6.77 -12.11
C ALA A 365 -16.51 -7.29 -13.18
N GLU A 366 -16.27 -8.49 -13.70
CA GLU A 366 -17.13 -9.16 -14.68
C GLU A 366 -18.47 -9.55 -14.06
N GLU A 367 -18.47 -10.14 -12.86
CA GLU A 367 -19.70 -10.56 -12.15
C GLU A 367 -20.59 -9.38 -11.78
N SER A 368 -19.99 -8.24 -11.47
CA SER A 368 -20.71 -6.99 -11.19
C SER A 368 -21.23 -6.27 -12.44
N GLY A 369 -20.92 -6.76 -13.65
CA GLY A 369 -21.31 -6.16 -14.92
C GLY A 369 -20.53 -4.89 -15.27
N GLU A 370 -19.40 -4.63 -14.59
CA GLU A 370 -18.55 -3.46 -14.81
C GLU A 370 -17.32 -3.74 -15.66
N GLY A 371 -16.99 -5.01 -15.94
CA GLY A 371 -15.76 -5.43 -16.64
C GLY A 371 -15.75 -5.18 -18.16
N ASP A 372 -16.77 -5.66 -18.89
CA ASP A 372 -16.68 -5.80 -20.37
C ASP A 372 -17.80 -5.15 -21.17
N ASP A 373 -18.80 -4.61 -20.49
CA ASP A 373 -20.06 -4.18 -21.08
C ASP A 373 -19.88 -3.09 -22.15
N LEU A 374 -18.83 -2.26 -22.03
CA LEU A 374 -18.54 -1.18 -22.98
C LEU A 374 -17.90 -1.71 -24.27
N GLY A 375 -16.90 -2.59 -24.16
CA GLY A 375 -16.24 -3.14 -25.34
C GLY A 375 -17.16 -4.05 -26.15
N GLU A 376 -18.02 -4.83 -25.50
CA GLU A 376 -19.05 -5.63 -26.17
C GLU A 376 -20.03 -4.75 -26.95
N ARG A 377 -20.56 -3.67 -26.33
CA ARG A 377 -21.47 -2.73 -27.01
C ARG A 377 -20.81 -2.06 -28.22
N ALA A 378 -19.51 -1.78 -28.14
CA ALA A 378 -18.77 -1.26 -29.28
C ALA A 378 -18.67 -2.32 -30.40
N LEU A 379 -18.22 -3.52 -30.09
CA LEU A 379 -18.13 -4.63 -31.05
C LEU A 379 -19.46 -4.93 -31.73
N ASP A 380 -20.56 -4.92 -30.98
CA ASP A 380 -21.92 -5.10 -31.51
C ASP A 380 -22.31 -3.98 -32.48
N ARG A 381 -22.04 -2.71 -32.15
CA ARG A 381 -22.30 -1.56 -33.04
C ARG A 381 -21.49 -1.61 -34.33
N PHE A 382 -20.32 -2.24 -34.31
CA PHE A 382 -19.45 -2.39 -35.47
C PHE A 382 -19.68 -3.70 -36.22
N GLY A 383 -20.60 -4.55 -35.76
CA GLY A 383 -20.93 -5.82 -36.43
C GLY A 383 -19.78 -6.82 -36.38
N ALA A 384 -18.96 -6.79 -35.33
CA ALA A 384 -17.84 -7.71 -35.18
C ALA A 384 -18.34 -9.15 -35.01
N MET A 385 -17.58 -10.08 -35.59
CA MET A 385 -17.85 -11.51 -35.49
C MET A 385 -17.13 -12.07 -34.26
N ASP A 386 -17.69 -13.09 -33.63
CA ASP A 386 -17.00 -13.88 -32.60
C ASP A 386 -15.96 -14.82 -33.22
N GLY A 387 -15.20 -15.53 -32.36
CA GLY A 387 -14.20 -16.52 -32.78
C GLY A 387 -14.77 -17.72 -33.56
N GLU A 388 -16.10 -17.88 -33.61
CA GLU A 388 -16.81 -18.91 -34.39
C GLU A 388 -17.41 -18.35 -35.69
N GLY A 389 -17.16 -17.08 -36.02
CA GLY A 389 -17.67 -16.43 -37.21
C GLY A 389 -19.17 -16.09 -37.15
N ARG A 390 -19.73 -15.89 -35.96
CA ARG A 390 -21.12 -15.43 -35.76
C ARG A 390 -21.17 -13.96 -35.33
N PRO A 391 -22.21 -13.20 -35.72
CA PRO A 391 -22.39 -11.83 -35.25
C PRO A 391 -22.73 -11.82 -33.75
N ARG A 392 -21.94 -11.08 -32.96
CA ARG A 392 -22.04 -11.05 -31.49
C ARG A 392 -23.41 -10.57 -30.96
N GLY A 393 -24.08 -9.66 -31.67
CA GLY A 393 -25.37 -9.08 -31.26
C GLY A 393 -26.63 -9.95 -31.43
N ALA A 394 -26.53 -11.19 -31.94
CA ALA A 394 -27.72 -11.98 -32.30
C ALA A 394 -28.51 -12.56 -31.10
N LEU A 395 -27.94 -12.60 -29.90
CA LEU A 395 -28.54 -13.30 -28.74
C LEU A 395 -29.28 -12.39 -27.74
N ARG A 396 -29.17 -11.06 -27.84
CA ARG A 396 -29.75 -10.10 -26.86
C ARG A 396 -31.14 -9.55 -27.22
N GLY A 397 -31.72 -9.96 -28.36
CA GLY A 397 -33.00 -9.43 -28.87
C GLY A 397 -34.27 -9.79 -28.07
N ALA A 398 -34.18 -10.57 -26.99
CA ALA A 398 -35.36 -11.09 -26.29
C ALA A 398 -35.67 -10.45 -24.91
N LEU A 399 -34.82 -9.56 -24.38
CA LEU A 399 -35.05 -8.94 -23.06
C LEU A 399 -34.63 -7.47 -23.04
N LEU A 400 -35.41 -6.62 -23.71
CA LEU A 400 -35.38 -5.16 -23.47
C LEU A 400 -36.69 -4.75 -22.78
N ARG A 401 -36.61 -4.45 -21.48
CA ARG A 401 -37.53 -3.51 -20.85
C ARG A 401 -36.83 -2.16 -20.72
N SER A 402 -37.50 -1.17 -21.30
CA SER A 402 -37.22 0.26 -21.31
C SER A 402 -36.82 0.83 -19.95
N GLY A 403 -35.67 1.51 -19.92
CA GLY A 403 -35.33 2.54 -18.94
C GLY A 403 -34.62 3.66 -19.69
N ASN A 404 -35.27 4.82 -19.81
CA ASN A 404 -34.68 6.03 -20.37
C ASN A 404 -33.74 6.65 -19.33
N ASP A 405 -32.45 6.75 -19.64
CA ASP A 405 -31.53 7.59 -18.87
C ASP A 405 -31.45 9.00 -19.46
N VAL A 406 -31.78 9.96 -18.60
CA VAL A 406 -31.72 11.40 -18.84
C VAL A 406 -30.28 11.87 -18.59
N VAL A 407 -29.70 12.48 -19.62
CA VAL A 407 -28.45 13.25 -19.54
C VAL A 407 -28.70 14.56 -18.79
N ASN A 408 -27.82 14.94 -17.88
CA ASN A 408 -27.68 16.35 -17.48
C ASN A 408 -26.22 16.71 -17.16
N PRO A 409 -25.66 17.80 -17.72
CA PRO A 409 -24.32 18.28 -17.42
C PRO A 409 -24.35 19.48 -16.45
N THR A 410 -23.31 19.64 -15.63
CA THR A 410 -22.96 20.96 -15.03
C THR A 410 -21.44 21.10 -14.87
N PRO A 411 -20.83 22.26 -15.20
CA PRO A 411 -19.37 22.46 -15.18
C PRO A 411 -18.87 23.21 -13.93
N GLY A 412 -17.57 23.05 -13.64
CA GLY A 412 -16.74 24.08 -13.01
C GLY A 412 -15.95 23.66 -11.77
N ALA A 413 -14.63 23.46 -11.92
CA ALA A 413 -13.64 23.85 -10.91
C ALA A 413 -12.26 24.01 -11.56
N ALA A 414 -11.54 25.02 -11.10
CA ALA A 414 -10.39 25.64 -11.74
C ALA A 414 -9.11 24.80 -11.75
N VAL A 415 -8.33 25.01 -12.81
CA VAL A 415 -6.96 24.53 -13.02
C VAL A 415 -6.00 25.27 -12.08
N VAL A 416 -5.18 24.51 -11.35
CA VAL A 416 -3.91 25.02 -10.78
C VAL A 416 -2.79 24.32 -11.55
N GLY A 417 -1.91 25.11 -12.15
CA GLY A 417 -0.89 24.65 -13.09
C GLY A 417 0.27 23.87 -12.45
N PRO A 418 1.06 23.14 -13.25
CA PRO A 418 2.15 22.31 -12.77
C PRO A 418 3.35 23.16 -12.33
N GLY A 419 3.95 22.77 -11.19
CA GLY A 419 5.34 23.10 -10.84
C GLY A 419 6.32 22.33 -11.75
N PRO A 420 7.63 22.63 -11.68
CA PRO A 420 8.56 22.38 -12.77
C PRO A 420 8.78 20.88 -13.05
N ASP A 421 8.87 20.58 -14.34
CA ASP A 421 9.32 19.34 -14.98
C ASP A 421 10.40 18.61 -14.17
N THR A 422 10.00 17.55 -13.49
CA THR A 422 10.88 16.43 -13.19
C THR A 422 10.34 15.25 -13.95
N ARG A 423 10.95 14.95 -15.10
CA ARG A 423 10.64 13.74 -15.86
C ARG A 423 10.81 12.53 -14.96
N ASN A 424 9.83 11.63 -14.99
CA ASN A 424 9.86 10.41 -14.17
C ASN A 424 10.65 9.33 -14.94
N PRO A 425 11.87 8.97 -14.52
CA PRO A 425 12.71 8.03 -15.27
C PRO A 425 12.08 6.64 -15.40
N VAL A 426 11.15 6.27 -14.51
CA VAL A 426 10.41 5.00 -14.60
C VAL A 426 9.37 5.07 -15.72
N LEU A 427 8.72 6.23 -15.93
CA LEU A 427 7.85 6.43 -17.09
C LEU A 427 8.65 6.50 -18.40
N GLU A 428 9.88 7.06 -18.37
CA GLU A 428 10.80 7.13 -19.53
C GLU A 428 11.20 5.74 -20.00
N ALA A 429 11.47 4.82 -19.06
CA ALA A 429 11.78 3.43 -19.39
C ALA A 429 10.67 2.74 -20.21
N PHE A 430 9.42 3.17 -20.06
CA PHE A 430 8.28 2.64 -20.81
C PHE A 430 7.83 3.54 -21.98
N GLY A 431 8.48 4.70 -22.19
CA GLY A 431 8.07 5.70 -23.17
C GLY A 431 6.66 6.22 -22.88
N LEU A 432 6.40 6.56 -21.61
CA LEU A 432 5.12 7.07 -21.08
C LEU A 432 5.27 8.50 -20.52
N ASP A 433 6.26 9.25 -21.00
CA ASP A 433 6.71 10.55 -20.45
C ASP A 433 5.68 11.68 -20.59
N ASP A 434 4.83 11.54 -21.59
CA ASP A 434 3.75 12.48 -21.86
C ASP A 434 2.58 12.29 -20.87
N ILE A 435 2.57 11.21 -20.07
CA ILE A 435 1.53 10.90 -19.08
C ILE A 435 1.85 11.60 -17.75
N THR A 436 1.34 12.82 -17.58
CA THR A 436 1.78 13.76 -16.52
C THR A 436 0.98 13.73 -15.22
N ARG A 437 0.03 12.79 -15.01
CA ARG A 437 -0.79 12.79 -13.79
C ARG A 437 -0.17 11.98 -12.65
N VAL A 438 0.77 12.60 -11.93
CA VAL A 438 0.94 12.35 -10.50
C VAL A 438 -0.16 13.12 -9.77
N GLY A 439 -1.37 12.58 -9.75
CA GLY A 439 -2.42 13.08 -8.87
C GLY A 439 -2.04 12.75 -7.43
N THR A 440 -1.43 13.68 -6.70
CA THR A 440 -1.27 13.58 -5.25
C THR A 440 -2.66 13.57 -4.62
N GLY A 441 -3.22 12.38 -4.42
CA GLY A 441 -4.37 12.20 -3.54
C GLY A 441 -3.90 12.31 -2.10
N THR A 442 -4.24 13.41 -1.42
CA THR A 442 -4.09 13.49 0.03
C THR A 442 -5.06 12.49 0.66
N ILE A 443 -4.56 11.38 1.18
CA ILE A 443 -5.34 10.53 2.09
C ILE A 443 -5.49 11.32 3.39
N ARG A 444 -6.70 11.81 3.67
CA ARG A 444 -7.06 12.26 5.01
C ARG A 444 -7.22 11.01 5.87
N ILE A 445 -6.19 10.67 6.64
CA ILE A 445 -6.34 9.79 7.78
C ILE A 445 -7.21 10.56 8.79
N LEU A 446 -8.44 10.10 9.00
CA LEU A 446 -9.28 10.58 10.08
C LEU A 446 -8.69 10.07 11.40
N ILE A 447 -7.88 10.90 12.05
CA ILE A 447 -7.60 10.73 13.47
C ILE A 447 -8.88 11.17 14.19
N LEU A 448 -9.67 10.19 14.64
CA LEU A 448 -10.77 10.45 15.56
C LEU A 448 -10.15 10.94 16.87
N ASN A 449 -10.24 12.24 17.15
CA ASN A 449 -9.97 12.78 18.48
C ASN A 449 -11.07 12.30 19.43
N PRO A 450 -10.76 11.51 20.48
CA PRO A 450 -11.76 11.17 21.49
C PRO A 450 -11.77 12.26 22.57
N VAL A 451 -12.44 13.39 22.33
CA VAL A 451 -12.93 14.24 23.43
C VAL A 451 -14.23 14.94 23.04
N GLY A 452 -15.29 14.68 23.82
CA GLY A 452 -16.33 15.66 24.11
C GLY A 452 -17.78 15.20 23.97
N ASP A 453 -18.28 14.44 24.96
CA ASP A 453 -19.33 14.91 25.88
C ASP A 453 -19.18 14.23 27.25
#